data_AF-A0A117QW66-F1
#
_entry.id   AF-A0A117QW66-F1
#
_cell.length_a   1.000
_cell.length_b   1.000
_cell.length_c   1.000
_cell.angle_alpha   90.00
_cell.angle_beta   90.00
_cell.angle_gamma   90.00
#
_symmetry.space_group_name_H-M   'P 1'
#
loop_
_entity.id
_entity.type
_entity.pdbx_description
1 polymer ?
#
loop_
_entity_poly.entity_id
_entity_poly.type
_entity_poly.pdbx_seq_one_letter_code
_entity_poly.pdbx_strand_id
1 'polypeptide(L)'
;MIPEGSEQKHTNVTLISERYDVHRDTAYKWTGEESFPDPVDRAGKADVYDEDEVDEWLRKNFPGVWIKGQKGRNPLGLPAGDARDLLTLQRIGELEGRAFHRDATDVRTLRTYISKGTLARPDRKAGDGQKPEVNEDRWFRSTAYAYLNRPRRTRRQTTVGEQPASEQQPQAAGDLELPGGDDQDLLTLEQIRAIDTAARGRPAPQPATLKIYQRDGRMPRPDRVPGDGEEPAVDEPMWYRSTAYGFIRSRPATRRTGTSGAEQAGSERKAQATGGLRDDLELPGGDEEDLLTLEQIRAIDTAARGRPAPKASTLQVYQSDGRMPRPDRVPGDGEEPAVDEPMWYRSTAYRFVRRPATGRPRGSKVARGESRG
;
A
#
# COMPACT_ATOMS: atom_id res chain seq x y z
N MET A 1 -15.02 -46.84 19.72
CA MET A 1 -15.91 -46.65 20.89
C MET A 1 -16.03 -45.14 21.06
N ILE A 2 -17.10 -44.54 20.51
CA ILE A 2 -17.37 -43.09 20.54
C ILE A 2 -18.17 -42.83 21.82
N PRO A 3 -17.82 -41.85 22.67
CA PRO A 3 -18.57 -41.57 23.87
C PRO A 3 -19.99 -41.13 23.52
N GLU A 4 -20.95 -41.84 24.08
CA GLU A 4 -22.39 -41.63 23.93
C GLU A 4 -22.75 -40.30 24.63
N GLY A 5 -22.94 -39.22 23.85
CA GLY A 5 -23.41 -37.94 24.40
C GLY A 5 -22.94 -36.64 23.72
N SER A 6 -21.98 -36.67 22.79
CA SER A 6 -21.72 -35.51 21.93
C SER A 6 -22.58 -35.64 20.67
N GLU A 7 -23.63 -34.83 20.54
CA GLU A 7 -24.29 -34.59 19.25
C GLU A 7 -23.29 -33.92 18.30
N GLN A 8 -22.38 -34.71 17.71
CA GLN A 8 -21.49 -34.21 16.67
C GLN A 8 -22.35 -33.79 15.49
N LYS A 9 -22.36 -32.48 15.24
CA LYS A 9 -23.08 -31.92 14.10
C LYS A 9 -22.23 -32.17 12.86
N HIS A 10 -22.86 -32.76 11.86
CA HIS A 10 -22.20 -33.08 10.60
C HIS A 10 -22.59 -32.07 9.53
N THR A 11 -21.61 -31.64 8.73
CA THR A 11 -21.81 -30.73 7.61
C THR A 11 -21.25 -31.32 6.31
N ASN A 12 -21.59 -30.71 5.18
CA ASN A 12 -21.05 -31.05 3.88
C ASN A 12 -20.83 -29.78 3.05
N VAL A 13 -20.16 -29.89 1.90
CA VAL A 13 -19.82 -28.72 1.06
C VAL A 13 -21.04 -27.85 0.72
N THR A 14 -22.21 -28.45 0.49
CA THR A 14 -23.45 -27.72 0.20
C THR A 14 -23.91 -26.93 1.42
N LEU A 15 -23.97 -27.56 2.60
CA LEU A 15 -24.36 -26.91 3.85
C LEU A 15 -23.36 -25.82 4.28
N ILE A 16 -22.05 -26.03 4.05
CA ILE A 16 -21.02 -25.02 4.25
C ILE A 16 -21.31 -23.81 3.34
N SER A 17 -21.58 -24.06 2.05
CA SER A 17 -21.84 -22.97 1.10
C SER A 17 -23.07 -22.13 1.47
N GLU A 18 -24.15 -22.79 1.91
CA GLU A 18 -25.39 -22.14 2.33
C GLU A 18 -25.21 -21.38 3.64
N ARG A 19 -24.60 -22.02 4.65
CA ARG A 19 -24.42 -21.40 5.97
C ARG A 19 -23.57 -20.14 5.89
N TYR A 20 -22.47 -20.18 5.15
CA TYR A 20 -21.50 -19.09 5.11
C TYR A 20 -21.70 -18.11 3.94
N ASP A 21 -22.77 -18.27 3.17
CA ASP A 21 -23.11 -17.44 2.00
C ASP A 21 -21.93 -17.31 1.03
N VAL A 22 -21.41 -18.46 0.60
CA VAL A 22 -20.32 -18.54 -0.39
C VAL A 22 -20.70 -19.44 -1.55
N HIS A 23 -20.08 -19.20 -2.71
CA HIS A 23 -20.28 -20.06 -3.86
C HIS A 23 -19.81 -21.49 -3.56
N ARG A 24 -20.54 -22.49 -4.05
CA ARG A 24 -20.24 -23.91 -3.81
C ARG A 24 -18.81 -24.29 -4.21
N ASP A 25 -18.31 -23.76 -5.34
CA ASP A 25 -16.92 -23.97 -5.78
C ASP A 25 -15.89 -23.39 -4.80
N THR A 26 -16.22 -22.32 -4.06
CA THR A 26 -15.35 -21.77 -3.03
C THR A 26 -15.28 -22.71 -1.84
N ALA A 27 -16.42 -23.23 -1.38
CA ALA A 27 -16.47 -24.24 -0.33
C ALA A 27 -15.70 -25.51 -0.74
N TYR A 28 -15.86 -25.97 -1.99
CA TYR A 28 -15.11 -27.12 -2.52
C TYR A 28 -13.60 -26.87 -2.60
N LYS A 29 -13.17 -25.65 -2.92
CA LYS A 29 -11.75 -25.30 -2.90
C LYS A 29 -11.16 -25.34 -1.49
N TRP A 30 -11.93 -24.96 -0.48
CA TRP A 30 -11.48 -25.03 0.92
C TRP A 30 -11.23 -26.47 1.35
N THR A 31 -12.09 -27.41 0.96
CA THR A 31 -11.91 -28.82 1.33
C THR A 31 -10.66 -29.46 0.71
N GLY A 32 -10.08 -28.84 -0.33
CA GLY A 32 -8.79 -29.25 -0.90
C GLY A 32 -7.58 -28.55 -0.29
N GLU A 33 -7.75 -27.68 0.71
CA GLU A 33 -6.63 -27.05 1.41
C GLU A 33 -6.02 -28.01 2.43
N GLU A 34 -4.68 -28.08 2.48
CA GLU A 34 -3.93 -28.99 3.36
C GLU A 34 -4.29 -28.87 4.85
N SER A 35 -4.70 -27.67 5.28
CA SER A 35 -5.08 -27.43 6.67
C SER A 35 -6.57 -27.62 6.97
N PHE A 36 -7.38 -27.96 5.95
CA PHE A 36 -8.82 -28.14 6.12
C PHE A 36 -9.10 -29.44 6.89
N PRO A 37 -10.14 -29.48 7.75
CA PRO A 37 -10.50 -30.67 8.50
C PRO A 37 -10.69 -31.90 7.60
N ASP A 38 -10.18 -33.05 8.06
CA ASP A 38 -10.39 -34.32 7.37
C ASP A 38 -11.89 -34.71 7.44
N PRO A 39 -12.45 -35.28 6.37
CA PRO A 39 -13.82 -35.75 6.40
C PRO A 39 -13.96 -36.95 7.35
N VAL A 40 -15.01 -36.91 8.17
CA VAL A 40 -15.39 -37.97 9.13
C VAL A 40 -15.93 -39.19 8.39
N ASP A 41 -16.57 -38.99 7.24
CA ASP A 41 -17.04 -40.06 6.36
C ASP A 41 -16.79 -39.74 4.88
N ARG A 42 -16.17 -40.69 4.18
CA ARG A 42 -15.91 -40.68 2.73
C ARG A 42 -16.71 -41.75 1.97
N ALA A 43 -17.49 -42.58 2.67
CA ALA A 43 -18.18 -43.74 2.08
C ALA A 43 -19.46 -43.37 1.29
N GLY A 44 -19.94 -42.13 1.44
CA GLY A 44 -21.14 -41.61 0.77
C GLY A 44 -20.88 -40.93 -0.58
N LYS A 45 -21.96 -40.38 -1.17
CA LYS A 45 -21.91 -39.57 -2.41
C LYS A 45 -21.28 -38.17 -2.20
N ALA A 46 -21.06 -37.75 -0.96
CA ALA A 46 -20.46 -36.49 -0.60
C ALA A 46 -19.67 -36.65 0.69
N ASP A 47 -18.51 -36.01 0.76
CA ASP A 47 -17.69 -35.96 1.98
C ASP A 47 -18.46 -35.27 3.11
N VAL A 48 -18.44 -35.90 4.28
CA VAL A 48 -19.06 -35.39 5.51
C VAL A 48 -17.97 -34.93 6.46
N TYR A 49 -18.13 -33.73 7.01
CA TYR A 49 -17.17 -33.08 7.90
C TYR A 49 -17.79 -32.83 9.26
N ASP A 50 -16.96 -32.75 10.30
CA ASP A 50 -17.36 -32.25 11.61
C ASP A 50 -17.63 -30.73 11.50
N GLU A 51 -18.82 -30.30 11.90
CA GLU A 51 -19.26 -28.91 11.77
C GLU A 51 -18.42 -27.96 12.63
N ASP A 52 -18.01 -28.39 13.83
CA ASP A 52 -17.29 -27.55 14.78
C ASP A 52 -15.83 -27.36 14.32
N GLU A 53 -15.21 -28.40 13.76
CA GLU A 53 -13.87 -28.29 13.16
C GLU A 53 -13.86 -27.36 11.94
N VAL A 54 -14.89 -27.44 11.09
CA VAL A 54 -15.04 -26.53 9.94
C VAL A 54 -15.27 -25.08 10.41
N ASP A 55 -16.07 -24.87 11.45
CA ASP A 55 -16.32 -23.56 12.05
C ASP A 55 -15.03 -22.95 12.62
N GLU A 56 -14.25 -23.72 13.37
CA GLU A 56 -12.95 -23.28 13.90
C GLU A 56 -11.95 -22.96 12.78
N TRP A 57 -11.87 -23.83 11.76
CA TRP A 57 -11.01 -23.60 10.60
C TRP A 57 -11.38 -22.32 9.86
N LEU A 58 -12.68 -22.08 9.62
CA LEU A 58 -13.16 -20.85 8.99
C LEU A 58 -12.93 -19.63 9.86
N ARG A 59 -13.11 -19.73 11.19
CA ARG A 59 -12.82 -18.64 12.12
C ARG A 59 -11.36 -18.19 12.04
N LYS A 60 -10.43 -19.15 11.90
CA LYS A 60 -8.99 -18.91 11.80
C LYS A 60 -8.57 -18.38 10.43
N ASN A 61 -9.00 -19.04 9.35
CA ASN A 61 -8.49 -18.77 8.00
C ASN A 61 -9.33 -17.72 7.24
N PHE A 62 -10.63 -17.66 7.50
CA PHE A 62 -11.59 -16.80 6.80
C PHE A 62 -12.56 -16.11 7.78
N PRO A 63 -12.07 -15.34 8.78
CA PRO A 63 -12.91 -14.75 9.82
C PRO A 63 -14.06 -13.90 9.28
N GLY A 64 -13.86 -13.20 8.15
CA GLY A 64 -14.92 -12.41 7.52
C GLY A 64 -16.06 -13.24 6.93
N VAL A 65 -15.77 -14.46 6.47
CA VAL A 65 -16.76 -15.43 6.00
C VAL A 65 -17.44 -16.08 7.20
N TRP A 66 -16.65 -16.50 8.18
CA TRP A 66 -17.15 -17.12 9.41
C TRP A 66 -18.20 -16.24 10.09
N ILE A 67 -17.91 -14.94 10.28
CA ILE A 67 -18.83 -13.96 10.87
C ILE A 67 -20.18 -13.92 10.15
N LYS A 68 -20.21 -14.03 8.82
CA LYS A 68 -21.47 -13.99 8.04
C LYS A 68 -22.35 -15.21 8.31
N GLY A 69 -21.74 -16.37 8.53
CA GLY A 69 -22.47 -17.62 8.77
C GLY A 69 -22.92 -17.82 10.21
N GLN A 70 -22.56 -16.92 11.11
CA GLN A 70 -23.00 -16.98 12.49
C GLN A 70 -24.39 -16.35 12.67
N LYS A 71 -25.28 -17.08 13.35
CA LYS A 71 -26.59 -16.58 13.75
C LYS A 71 -26.44 -15.80 15.06
N GLY A 72 -26.48 -14.47 14.99
CA GLY A 72 -26.48 -13.63 16.20
C GLY A 72 -25.96 -12.21 15.98
N ARG A 73 -26.25 -11.31 16.93
CA ARG A 73 -25.78 -9.92 16.90
C ARG A 73 -24.30 -9.76 17.29
N ASN A 74 -23.70 -10.77 17.91
CA ASN A 74 -22.34 -10.74 18.44
C ASN A 74 -21.55 -12.02 18.13
N PRO A 75 -21.30 -12.31 16.84
CA PRO A 75 -20.64 -13.55 16.44
C PRO A 75 -19.20 -13.64 16.96
N LEU A 76 -18.53 -12.51 17.13
CA LEU A 76 -17.15 -12.44 17.62
C LEU A 76 -17.00 -12.62 19.15
N GLY A 77 -18.09 -12.80 19.89
CA GLY A 77 -18.04 -12.91 21.36
C GLY A 77 -17.49 -11.64 22.03
N LEU A 78 -17.74 -10.47 21.43
CA LEU A 78 -17.29 -9.19 21.97
C LEU A 78 -17.97 -8.91 23.33
N PRO A 79 -17.32 -8.23 24.28
CA PRO A 79 -17.93 -7.93 25.57
C PRO A 79 -19.25 -7.15 25.43
N ALA A 80 -20.28 -7.50 26.20
CA ALA A 80 -21.51 -6.72 26.24
C ALA A 80 -21.25 -5.26 26.66
N GLY A 81 -22.14 -4.36 26.27
CA GLY A 81 -22.11 -2.95 26.66
C GLY A 81 -23.09 -2.11 25.84
N ASP A 82 -23.25 -0.84 26.22
CA ASP A 82 -24.15 0.07 25.52
C ASP A 82 -23.55 0.44 24.15
N ALA A 83 -24.42 0.59 23.15
CA ALA A 83 -24.02 0.98 21.80
C ALA A 83 -23.28 2.33 21.78
N ARG A 84 -23.61 3.24 22.69
CA ARG A 84 -23.03 4.58 22.86
C ARG A 84 -21.86 4.63 23.85
N ASP A 85 -21.41 3.48 24.37
CA ASP A 85 -20.17 3.44 25.14
C ASP A 85 -19.01 3.99 24.30
N LEU A 86 -18.22 4.88 24.88
CA LEU A 86 -17.10 5.51 24.19
C LEU A 86 -15.81 4.73 24.39
N LEU A 87 -15.29 4.18 23.29
CA LEU A 87 -14.08 3.39 23.23
C LEU A 87 -12.91 4.22 22.70
N THR A 88 -11.74 4.01 23.29
CA THR A 88 -10.45 4.53 22.80
C THR A 88 -9.92 3.64 21.67
N LEU A 89 -8.98 4.16 20.88
CA LEU A 89 -8.30 3.33 19.87
C LEU A 89 -7.59 2.12 20.48
N GLN A 90 -6.94 2.29 21.63
CA GLN A 90 -6.30 1.18 22.33
C GLN A 90 -7.30 0.07 22.63
N ARG A 91 -8.49 0.44 23.14
CA ARG A 91 -9.54 -0.54 23.45
C ARG A 91 -10.08 -1.22 22.19
N ILE A 92 -10.22 -0.51 21.09
CA ILE A 92 -10.58 -1.10 19.79
C ILE A 92 -9.52 -2.11 19.33
N GLY A 93 -8.24 -1.79 19.51
CA GLY A 93 -7.12 -2.68 19.17
C GLY A 93 -7.13 -3.98 19.99
N GLU A 94 -7.44 -3.91 21.28
CA GLU A 94 -7.60 -5.08 22.16
C GLU A 94 -8.81 -5.94 21.75
N LEU A 95 -9.94 -5.30 21.45
CA LEU A 95 -11.14 -6.00 20.96
C LEU A 95 -10.87 -6.67 19.62
N GLU A 96 -10.10 -6.02 18.74
CA GLU A 96 -9.66 -6.61 17.47
C GLU A 96 -8.73 -7.81 17.71
N GLY A 97 -7.77 -7.72 18.62
CA GLY A 97 -6.91 -8.84 18.98
C GLY A 97 -7.71 -10.04 19.48
N ARG A 98 -8.61 -9.82 20.44
CA ARG A 98 -9.49 -10.86 21.00
C ARG A 98 -10.41 -11.48 19.96
N ALA A 99 -11.03 -10.66 19.11
CA ALA A 99 -11.95 -11.13 18.08
C ALA A 99 -11.29 -12.09 17.08
N PHE A 100 -10.02 -11.85 16.76
CA PHE A 100 -9.28 -12.58 15.73
C PHE A 100 -8.14 -13.44 16.30
N HIS A 101 -8.17 -13.76 17.60
CA HIS A 101 -7.20 -14.61 18.28
C HIS A 101 -5.73 -14.23 17.99
N ARG A 102 -5.43 -12.94 18.10
CA ARG A 102 -4.11 -12.36 17.83
C ARG A 102 -3.80 -11.23 18.81
N ASP A 103 -2.57 -10.72 18.75
CA ASP A 103 -2.19 -9.56 19.55
C ASP A 103 -3.04 -8.33 19.25
N ALA A 104 -3.14 -7.45 20.26
CA ALA A 104 -3.86 -6.19 20.13
C ALA A 104 -3.29 -5.39 18.95
N THR A 105 -4.19 -4.86 18.12
CA THR A 105 -3.76 -4.05 16.96
C THR A 105 -3.23 -2.70 17.44
N ASP A 106 -2.01 -2.37 17.04
CA ASP A 106 -1.33 -1.13 17.45
C ASP A 106 -2.11 0.13 17.04
N VAL A 107 -2.13 1.14 17.92
CA VAL A 107 -2.85 2.41 17.73
C VAL A 107 -2.43 3.13 16.43
N ARG A 108 -1.15 3.07 16.04
CA ARG A 108 -0.65 3.63 14.78
C ARG A 108 -1.26 2.95 13.57
N THR A 109 -1.47 1.63 13.65
CA THR A 109 -2.13 0.85 12.59
C THR A 109 -3.59 1.26 12.47
N LEU A 110 -4.29 1.41 13.61
CA LEU A 110 -5.68 1.88 13.61
C LEU A 110 -5.82 3.31 13.06
N ARG A 111 -4.88 4.21 13.36
CA ARG A 111 -4.82 5.56 12.74
C ARG A 111 -4.70 5.49 11.22
N THR A 112 -3.90 4.55 10.71
CA THR A 112 -3.80 4.30 9.26
C THR A 112 -5.12 3.78 8.69
N TYR A 113 -5.87 2.96 9.43
CA TYR A 113 -7.20 2.53 9.01
C TYR A 113 -8.21 3.66 8.99
N ILE A 114 -8.13 4.63 9.91
CA ILE A 114 -8.95 5.84 9.86
C ILE A 114 -8.64 6.66 8.62
N SER A 115 -7.35 6.90 8.33
CA SER A 115 -6.95 7.70 7.15
C SER A 115 -7.40 7.04 5.84
N LYS A 116 -7.46 5.70 5.80
CA LYS A 116 -7.93 4.92 4.65
C LYS A 116 -9.45 4.73 4.60
N GLY A 117 -10.20 5.28 5.55
CA GLY A 117 -11.66 5.09 5.66
C GLY A 117 -12.07 3.66 6.00
N THR A 118 -11.14 2.84 6.45
CA THR A 118 -11.35 1.44 6.84
C THR A 118 -11.98 1.39 8.24
N LEU A 119 -11.50 2.21 9.17
CA LEU A 119 -12.18 2.55 10.44
C LEU A 119 -12.84 3.91 10.28
N ALA A 120 -14.06 4.07 10.79
CA ALA A 120 -14.76 5.35 10.75
C ALA A 120 -13.99 6.43 11.52
N ARG A 121 -14.28 7.70 11.24
CA ARG A 121 -13.76 8.82 12.05
C ARG A 121 -14.29 8.74 13.49
N PRO A 122 -13.61 9.37 14.46
CA PRO A 122 -14.09 9.41 15.84
C PRO A 122 -15.50 10.00 15.91
N ASP A 123 -16.37 9.35 16.67
CA ASP A 123 -17.74 9.83 16.92
C ASP A 123 -17.75 11.00 17.90
N ARG A 124 -16.76 11.06 18.80
CA ARG A 124 -16.56 12.11 19.79
C ARG A 124 -15.12 12.61 19.76
N LYS A 125 -14.94 13.91 19.92
CA LYS A 125 -13.63 14.59 19.91
C LYS A 125 -13.45 15.49 21.11
N ALA A 126 -12.21 15.69 21.51
CA ALA A 126 -11.90 16.65 22.56
C ALA A 126 -12.41 18.05 22.16
N GLY A 127 -13.14 18.70 23.07
CA GLY A 127 -13.70 20.04 22.85
C GLY A 127 -14.92 20.10 21.93
N ASP A 128 -15.57 18.98 21.59
CA ASP A 128 -16.77 18.98 20.75
C ASP A 128 -18.05 19.51 21.45
N GLY A 129 -17.95 19.88 22.73
CA GLY A 129 -19.04 20.43 23.54
C GLY A 129 -20.15 19.43 23.90
N GLN A 130 -20.01 18.17 23.51
CA GLN A 130 -21.02 17.13 23.76
C GLN A 130 -20.74 16.39 25.09
N LYS A 131 -21.77 15.74 25.66
CA LYS A 131 -21.67 14.95 26.90
C LYS A 131 -21.69 13.43 26.61
N PRO A 132 -20.88 12.60 27.30
CA PRO A 132 -19.85 13.00 28.26
C PRO A 132 -18.68 13.70 27.56
N GLU A 133 -17.99 14.61 28.25
CA GLU A 133 -16.79 15.24 27.73
C GLU A 133 -15.69 14.19 27.56
N VAL A 134 -14.94 14.29 26.46
CA VAL A 134 -13.81 13.41 26.17
C VAL A 134 -12.54 14.23 26.04
N ASN A 135 -11.43 13.68 26.52
CA ASN A 135 -10.10 14.28 26.44
C ASN A 135 -9.31 13.83 25.20
N GLU A 136 -9.81 12.83 24.48
CA GLU A 136 -9.20 12.27 23.28
C GLU A 136 -10.30 11.80 22.31
N ASP A 137 -9.90 11.48 21.09
CA ASP A 137 -10.79 10.90 20.08
C ASP A 137 -11.37 9.57 20.58
N ARG A 138 -12.71 9.44 20.54
CA ARG A 138 -13.42 8.21 20.92
C ARG A 138 -14.45 7.79 19.90
N TRP A 139 -14.73 6.50 19.87
CA TRP A 139 -15.72 5.87 19.01
C TRP A 139 -16.83 5.28 19.85
N PHE A 140 -18.06 5.37 19.38
CA PHE A 140 -19.12 4.57 19.95
C PHE A 140 -18.82 3.08 19.76
N ARG A 141 -19.23 2.26 20.75
CA ARG A 141 -19.09 0.80 20.68
C ARG A 141 -19.75 0.25 19.43
N SER A 142 -20.90 0.77 19.02
CA SER A 142 -21.56 0.40 17.77
C SER A 142 -20.66 0.64 16.55
N THR A 143 -20.00 1.78 16.47
CA THR A 143 -19.04 2.12 15.40
C THR A 143 -17.85 1.18 15.39
N ALA A 144 -17.26 0.92 16.56
CA ALA A 144 -16.17 -0.05 16.71
C ALA A 144 -16.61 -1.46 16.30
N TYR A 145 -17.82 -1.89 16.65
CA TYR A 145 -18.31 -3.24 16.37
C TYR A 145 -18.65 -3.41 14.91
N ALA A 146 -19.18 -2.37 14.26
CA ALA A 146 -19.34 -2.34 12.80
C ALA A 146 -18.00 -2.51 12.08
N TYR A 147 -16.93 -1.87 12.57
CA TYR A 147 -15.57 -2.07 12.06
C TYR A 147 -15.07 -3.51 12.24
N LEU A 148 -15.29 -4.11 13.42
CA LEU A 148 -14.85 -5.48 13.72
C LEU A 148 -15.62 -6.52 12.90
N ASN A 149 -16.93 -6.35 12.75
CA ASN A 149 -17.83 -7.25 12.02
C ASN A 149 -17.78 -7.10 10.50
N ARG A 150 -17.00 -6.15 9.96
CA ARG A 150 -16.99 -5.90 8.52
C ARG A 150 -16.49 -7.13 7.74
N PRO A 151 -16.94 -7.32 6.49
CA PRO A 151 -16.32 -8.27 5.58
C PRO A 151 -14.84 -7.91 5.35
N ARG A 152 -13.93 -8.78 5.81
CA ARG A 152 -12.50 -8.62 5.56
C ARG A 152 -12.16 -9.37 4.28
N ARG A 153 -11.51 -8.69 3.33
CA ARG A 153 -10.77 -9.39 2.28
C ARG A 153 -9.56 -10.02 2.95
N THR A 154 -9.66 -11.29 3.32
CA THR A 154 -8.50 -12.07 3.74
C THR A 154 -7.58 -12.18 2.54
N ARG A 155 -6.51 -11.38 2.57
CA ARG A 155 -5.33 -11.71 1.79
C ARG A 155 -4.79 -12.97 2.44
N ARG A 156 -4.95 -14.11 1.75
CA ARG A 156 -4.47 -15.43 2.19
C ARG A 156 -3.09 -15.23 2.83
N GLN A 157 -2.98 -15.48 4.13
CA GLN A 157 -1.67 -15.68 4.72
C GLN A 157 -1.23 -17.00 4.10
N THR A 158 -0.44 -16.92 3.03
CA THR A 158 0.39 -18.05 2.66
C THR A 158 1.28 -18.21 3.87
N THR A 159 0.90 -19.11 4.78
CA THR A 159 1.84 -19.72 5.71
C THR A 159 3.02 -20.07 4.81
N VAL A 160 4.14 -19.39 5.02
CA VAL A 160 5.37 -19.72 4.31
C VAL A 160 5.73 -21.07 4.89
N GLY A 161 5.09 -22.12 4.35
CA GLY A 161 5.50 -23.48 4.51
C GLY A 161 6.97 -23.49 4.20
N GLU A 162 7.69 -24.07 5.15
CA GLU A 162 9.07 -24.47 5.15
C GLU A 162 9.49 -24.96 3.75
N GLN A 163 9.71 -24.04 2.82
CA GLN A 163 10.37 -24.33 1.58
C GLN A 163 11.78 -24.71 2.02
N PRO A 164 12.28 -25.91 1.66
CA PRO A 164 13.66 -26.27 1.95
C PRO A 164 14.50 -25.11 1.42
N ALA A 165 15.29 -24.53 2.31
CA ALA A 165 16.19 -23.44 2.00
C ALA A 165 17.14 -23.94 0.91
N SER A 166 16.76 -23.76 -0.35
CA SER A 166 17.72 -23.68 -1.42
C SER A 166 18.53 -22.43 -1.08
N GLU A 167 19.76 -22.65 -0.61
CA GLU A 167 20.81 -21.65 -0.50
C GLU A 167 21.05 -21.01 -1.87
N GLN A 168 20.15 -20.14 -2.28
CA GLN A 168 20.46 -19.10 -3.26
C GLN A 168 20.75 -17.87 -2.43
N GLN A 169 21.99 -17.80 -1.94
CA GLN A 169 22.55 -16.57 -1.40
C GLN A 169 22.23 -15.42 -2.37
N PRO A 170 21.76 -14.26 -1.88
CA PRO A 170 21.61 -13.10 -2.72
C PRO A 170 23.00 -12.73 -3.22
N GLN A 171 23.30 -13.10 -4.47
CA GLN A 171 24.47 -12.60 -5.16
C GLN A 171 24.42 -11.07 -5.02
N ALA A 172 25.43 -10.52 -4.34
CA ALA A 172 25.70 -9.09 -4.37
C ALA A 172 25.70 -8.65 -5.84
N ALA A 173 25.42 -7.38 -6.12
CA ALA A 173 25.32 -6.81 -7.46
C ALA A 173 26.63 -6.89 -8.28
N GLY A 174 27.14 -8.10 -8.49
CA GLY A 174 28.10 -8.47 -9.48
C GLY A 174 27.42 -8.40 -10.84
N ASP A 175 28.27 -8.34 -11.86
CA ASP A 175 27.86 -8.26 -13.25
C ASP A 175 26.82 -9.35 -13.54
N LEU A 176 25.60 -8.93 -13.89
CA LEU A 176 24.57 -9.87 -14.31
C LEU A 176 25.13 -10.61 -15.53
N GLU A 177 25.33 -11.92 -15.41
CA GLU A 177 25.70 -12.76 -16.56
C GLU A 177 24.50 -12.79 -17.52
N LEU A 178 24.62 -12.01 -18.59
CA LEU A 178 23.62 -11.97 -19.66
C LEU A 178 24.11 -12.87 -20.81
N PRO A 179 23.20 -13.55 -21.53
CA PRO A 179 23.58 -14.37 -22.67
C PRO A 179 24.43 -13.60 -23.69
N GLY A 180 25.41 -14.26 -24.31
CA GLY A 180 26.17 -13.67 -25.41
C GLY A 180 25.31 -13.32 -26.62
N GLY A 181 25.86 -12.52 -27.53
CA GLY A 181 25.27 -12.13 -28.82
C GLY A 181 25.80 -10.78 -29.29
N ASP A 182 25.39 -10.36 -30.49
CA ASP A 182 25.78 -9.06 -31.04
C ASP A 182 24.98 -7.94 -30.37
N ASP A 183 25.61 -6.79 -30.14
CA ASP A 183 24.98 -5.63 -29.50
C ASP A 183 23.81 -5.05 -30.32
N GLN A 184 23.79 -5.32 -31.63
CA GLN A 184 22.74 -4.94 -32.59
C GLN A 184 21.72 -6.07 -32.83
N ASP A 185 21.81 -7.20 -32.12
CA ASP A 185 20.75 -8.21 -32.17
C ASP A 185 19.44 -7.60 -31.69
N LEU A 186 18.39 -7.74 -32.49
CA LEU A 186 17.06 -7.27 -32.16
C LEU A 186 16.37 -8.26 -31.23
N LEU A 187 15.90 -7.76 -30.08
CA LEU A 187 15.19 -8.52 -29.06
C LEU A 187 13.74 -8.06 -28.95
N THR A 188 12.81 -9.01 -28.94
CA THR A 188 11.40 -8.77 -28.63
C THR A 188 11.20 -8.53 -27.14
N LEU A 189 10.06 -7.95 -26.77
CA LEU A 189 9.72 -7.73 -25.35
C LEU A 189 9.68 -9.05 -24.55
N GLU A 190 9.30 -10.16 -25.20
CA GLU A 190 9.27 -11.49 -24.59
C GLU A 190 10.67 -12.06 -24.39
N GLN A 191 11.60 -11.84 -25.33
CA GLN A 191 13.00 -12.24 -25.17
C GLN A 191 13.68 -11.44 -24.06
N ILE A 192 13.47 -10.13 -24.00
CA ILE A 192 13.99 -9.27 -22.91
C ILE A 192 13.46 -9.77 -21.55
N ARG A 193 12.19 -10.13 -21.49
CA ARG A 193 11.55 -10.72 -20.31
C ARG A 193 12.22 -12.04 -19.91
N ALA A 194 12.46 -12.94 -20.86
CA ALA A 194 13.11 -14.23 -20.60
C ALA A 194 14.55 -14.03 -20.07
N ILE A 195 15.30 -13.11 -20.66
CA ILE A 195 16.67 -12.78 -20.24
C ILE A 195 16.69 -12.17 -18.83
N ASP A 196 15.81 -11.21 -18.54
CA ASP A 196 15.70 -10.60 -17.19
C ASP A 196 15.37 -11.64 -16.11
N THR A 197 14.53 -12.62 -16.45
CA THR A 197 14.13 -13.74 -15.58
C THR A 197 15.31 -14.65 -15.28
N ALA A 198 16.00 -15.10 -16.33
CA ALA A 198 17.16 -15.98 -16.23
C ALA A 198 18.28 -15.31 -15.43
N ALA A 199 18.61 -14.06 -15.77
CA ALA A 199 19.69 -13.32 -15.13
C ALA A 199 19.45 -13.03 -13.64
N ARG A 200 18.18 -12.91 -13.22
CA ARG A 200 17.84 -12.51 -11.84
C ARG A 200 17.32 -13.65 -10.95
N GLY A 201 17.11 -14.84 -11.51
CA GLY A 201 16.51 -15.98 -10.80
C GLY A 201 15.11 -15.68 -10.24
N ARG A 202 14.31 -14.88 -10.95
CA ARG A 202 13.00 -14.40 -10.46
C ARG A 202 11.91 -14.60 -11.50
N PRO A 203 10.64 -14.76 -11.09
CA PRO A 203 9.55 -14.88 -12.03
C PRO A 203 9.48 -13.66 -12.94
N ALA A 204 9.32 -13.94 -14.23
CA ALA A 204 9.32 -12.98 -15.29
C ALA A 204 8.27 -11.87 -15.06
N PRO A 205 8.63 -10.57 -15.17
CA PRO A 205 7.63 -9.51 -15.12
C PRO A 205 6.57 -9.77 -16.19
N GLN A 206 5.29 -9.58 -15.84
CA GLN A 206 4.21 -9.78 -16.81
C GLN A 206 4.39 -8.80 -18.00
N PRO A 207 3.99 -9.17 -19.22
CA PRO A 207 4.10 -8.27 -20.39
C PRO A 207 3.48 -6.89 -20.15
N ALA A 208 2.36 -6.84 -19.44
CA ALA A 208 1.70 -5.59 -19.04
C ALA A 208 2.60 -4.69 -18.17
N THR A 209 3.42 -5.28 -17.29
CA THR A 209 4.38 -4.54 -16.45
C THR A 209 5.47 -3.89 -17.28
N LEU A 210 6.00 -4.59 -18.29
CA LEU A 210 7.02 -4.03 -19.18
C LEU A 210 6.45 -2.89 -20.04
N LYS A 211 5.20 -3.03 -20.53
CA LYS A 211 4.49 -1.93 -21.21
C LYS A 211 4.31 -0.70 -20.30
N ILE A 212 4.03 -0.89 -19.01
CA ILE A 212 3.99 0.22 -18.04
C ILE A 212 5.37 0.87 -17.91
N TYR A 213 6.45 0.08 -17.83
CA TYR A 213 7.80 0.64 -17.76
C TYR A 213 8.18 1.44 -19.01
N GLN A 214 7.79 0.99 -20.19
CA GLN A 214 7.95 1.73 -21.44
C GLN A 214 7.18 3.05 -21.41
N ARG A 215 5.89 3.03 -21.04
CA ARG A 215 5.04 4.22 -20.92
C ARG A 215 5.59 5.23 -19.91
N ASP A 216 6.08 4.74 -18.78
CA ASP A 216 6.62 5.56 -17.69
C ASP A 216 8.07 6.01 -17.95
N GLY A 217 8.65 5.70 -19.11
CA GLY A 217 10.02 6.07 -19.51
C GLY A 217 11.13 5.37 -18.70
N ARG A 218 10.79 4.26 -18.04
CA ARG A 218 11.75 3.42 -17.29
C ARG A 218 12.42 2.37 -18.15
N MET A 219 11.77 2.00 -19.26
CA MET A 219 12.37 1.21 -20.32
C MET A 219 12.62 2.14 -21.52
N PRO A 220 13.77 2.04 -22.21
CA PRO A 220 14.02 2.78 -23.44
C PRO A 220 12.92 2.54 -24.47
N ARG A 221 12.75 3.50 -25.38
CA ARG A 221 11.87 3.29 -26.55
C ARG A 221 12.45 2.15 -27.42
N PRO A 222 11.60 1.43 -28.18
CA PRO A 222 12.07 0.42 -29.13
C PRO A 222 13.03 1.08 -30.12
N ASP A 223 14.12 0.38 -30.42
CA ASP A 223 15.10 0.85 -31.39
C ASP A 223 14.59 0.63 -32.82
N ARG A 224 13.76 -0.40 -33.02
CA ARG A 224 13.10 -0.73 -34.29
C ARG A 224 11.61 -0.89 -34.09
N VAL A 225 10.82 -0.41 -35.05
CA VAL A 225 9.36 -0.50 -35.04
C VAL A 225 8.84 -0.91 -36.42
N PRO A 226 7.68 -1.60 -36.50
CA PRO A 226 7.13 -2.00 -37.78
C PRO A 226 6.91 -0.81 -38.71
N GLY A 227 7.45 -0.91 -39.93
CA GLY A 227 7.35 0.15 -40.95
C GLY A 227 8.33 1.31 -40.78
N ASP A 228 9.40 1.18 -39.98
CA ASP A 228 10.46 2.19 -39.89
C ASP A 228 11.30 2.34 -41.17
N GLY A 229 11.18 1.40 -42.12
CA GLY A 229 11.86 1.43 -43.41
C GLY A 229 13.32 0.97 -43.34
N GLU A 230 13.77 0.46 -42.19
CA GLU A 230 15.11 -0.09 -42.02
C GLU A 230 15.11 -1.63 -42.18
N GLU A 231 16.27 -2.22 -42.45
CA GLU A 231 16.44 -3.67 -42.53
C GLU A 231 17.16 -4.21 -41.28
N PRO A 232 16.83 -5.43 -40.79
CA PRO A 232 15.72 -6.28 -41.24
C PRO A 232 14.37 -5.68 -40.87
N ALA A 233 13.33 -5.93 -41.68
CA ALA A 233 11.96 -5.54 -41.34
C ALA A 233 11.51 -6.29 -40.07
N VAL A 234 10.83 -5.57 -39.17
CA VAL A 234 10.33 -6.13 -37.90
C VAL A 234 8.80 -6.08 -37.87
N ASP A 235 8.17 -7.15 -37.37
CA ASP A 235 6.70 -7.26 -37.26
C ASP A 235 6.15 -6.73 -35.92
N GLU A 236 7.03 -6.52 -34.94
CA GLU A 236 6.71 -5.90 -33.65
C GLU A 236 7.83 -4.97 -33.18
N PRO A 237 7.58 -4.10 -32.17
CA PRO A 237 8.63 -3.26 -31.61
C PRO A 237 9.76 -4.10 -30.99
N MET A 238 10.99 -3.85 -31.40
CA MET A 238 12.19 -4.55 -30.95
C MET A 238 13.24 -3.58 -30.40
N TRP A 239 14.12 -4.09 -29.55
CA TRP A 239 15.22 -3.34 -28.97
C TRP A 239 16.54 -4.00 -29.34
N TYR A 240 17.56 -3.20 -29.62
CA TYR A 240 18.91 -3.70 -29.71
C TYR A 240 19.31 -4.35 -28.38
N ARG A 241 20.08 -5.44 -28.44
CA ARG A 241 20.56 -6.17 -27.26
C ARG A 241 21.25 -5.23 -26.28
N SER A 242 22.08 -4.33 -26.78
CA SER A 242 22.74 -3.30 -25.97
C SER A 242 21.76 -2.42 -25.18
N THR A 243 20.69 -1.92 -25.83
CA THR A 243 19.61 -1.16 -25.20
C THR A 243 18.86 -1.98 -24.14
N ALA A 244 18.48 -3.22 -24.47
CA ALA A 244 17.82 -4.14 -23.56
C ALA A 244 18.69 -4.47 -22.34
N TYR A 245 19.99 -4.67 -22.53
CA TYR A 245 20.93 -5.03 -21.47
C TYR A 245 21.21 -3.84 -20.55
N GLY A 246 21.28 -2.63 -21.09
CA GLY A 246 21.31 -1.40 -20.30
C GLY A 246 20.08 -1.28 -19.39
N PHE A 247 18.89 -1.63 -19.89
CA PHE A 247 17.67 -1.68 -19.08
C PHE A 247 17.73 -2.78 -18.01
N ILE A 248 18.10 -4.01 -18.37
CA ILE A 248 18.17 -5.15 -17.44
C ILE A 248 19.19 -4.87 -16.33
N ARG A 249 20.36 -4.29 -16.63
CA ARG A 249 21.37 -3.95 -15.63
C ARG A 249 20.96 -2.78 -14.74
N SER A 250 20.37 -1.73 -15.30
CA SER A 250 19.99 -0.52 -14.56
C SER A 250 18.77 -0.70 -13.65
N ARG A 251 17.96 -1.74 -13.87
CA ARG A 251 16.83 -2.01 -12.97
C ARG A 251 17.34 -2.30 -11.57
N PRO A 252 16.96 -1.51 -10.55
CA PRO A 252 17.31 -1.85 -9.19
C PRO A 252 16.76 -3.24 -8.91
N ALA A 253 17.61 -4.15 -8.42
CA ALA A 253 17.15 -5.40 -7.82
C ALA A 253 16.06 -4.99 -6.85
N THR A 254 14.81 -5.27 -7.22
CA THR A 254 13.67 -4.91 -6.40
C THR A 254 13.82 -5.84 -5.22
N ARG A 255 14.62 -5.46 -4.22
CA ARG A 255 14.66 -6.16 -2.95
C ARG A 255 13.19 -6.25 -2.59
N ARG A 256 12.65 -7.47 -2.57
CA ARG A 256 11.42 -7.73 -1.85
C ARG A 256 11.80 -7.20 -0.48
N THR A 257 11.32 -6.00 -0.15
CA THR A 257 11.34 -5.49 1.20
C THR A 257 10.42 -6.46 1.94
N GLY A 258 11.01 -7.59 2.34
CA GLY A 258 10.60 -8.26 3.56
C GLY A 258 10.54 -7.16 4.61
N THR A 259 9.45 -7.20 5.35
CA THR A 259 8.97 -6.16 6.26
C THR A 259 10.02 -5.64 7.26
N SER A 260 11.15 -6.33 7.42
CA SER A 260 12.30 -5.94 8.26
C SER A 260 13.09 -4.72 7.76
N GLY A 261 13.06 -4.37 6.47
CA GLY A 261 13.82 -3.21 5.94
C GLY A 261 13.09 -1.86 6.07
N ALA A 262 11.82 -1.85 6.46
CA ALA A 262 11.01 -0.64 6.54
C ALA A 262 11.28 0.20 7.80
N GLU A 263 11.84 -0.40 8.86
CA GLU A 263 12.10 0.31 10.12
C GLU A 263 13.39 1.14 10.07
N GLN A 264 14.46 0.63 9.48
CA GLN A 264 15.70 1.41 9.31
C GLN A 264 15.57 2.50 8.23
N ALA A 265 14.99 2.19 7.06
CA ALA A 265 14.77 3.20 6.01
C ALA A 265 13.68 4.22 6.39
N GLY A 266 12.77 3.87 7.29
CA GLY A 266 11.81 4.79 7.89
C GLY A 266 12.46 5.73 8.91
N SER A 267 13.41 5.23 9.70
CA SER A 267 14.17 6.01 10.68
C SER A 267 15.10 7.05 10.01
N GLU A 268 15.88 6.65 8.99
CA GLU A 268 16.75 7.57 8.25
C GLU A 268 15.97 8.61 7.42
N ARG A 269 14.81 8.25 6.86
CA ARG A 269 13.93 9.21 6.17
C ARG A 269 13.26 10.19 7.12
N LYS A 270 13.00 9.80 8.37
CA LYS A 270 12.49 10.71 9.40
C LYS A 270 13.57 11.67 9.87
N ALA A 271 14.82 11.21 9.97
CA ALA A 271 15.98 12.06 10.27
C ALA A 271 16.32 13.05 9.12
N GLN A 272 16.03 12.70 7.86
CA GLN A 272 16.17 13.63 6.72
C GLN A 272 14.96 14.58 6.55
N ALA A 273 13.78 14.21 7.06
CA ALA A 273 12.61 15.09 7.07
C ALA A 273 12.63 16.13 8.21
N THR A 274 13.57 16.01 9.16
CA THR A 274 13.84 17.01 10.21
C THR A 274 14.93 18.01 9.83
N GLY A 275 15.34 18.07 8.55
CA GLY A 275 16.14 19.20 8.09
C GLY A 275 15.39 20.50 8.43
N GLY A 276 16.04 21.39 9.17
CA GLY A 276 15.49 22.70 9.51
C GLY A 276 15.00 23.44 8.26
N LEU A 277 14.16 24.45 8.45
CA LEU A 277 13.72 25.29 7.35
C LEU A 277 14.97 25.84 6.63
N ARG A 278 14.93 25.81 5.30
CA ARG A 278 15.96 26.36 4.43
C ARG A 278 15.90 27.88 4.47
N ASP A 279 16.51 28.45 5.49
CA ASP A 279 16.68 29.90 5.63
C ASP A 279 17.71 30.45 4.62
N ASP A 280 18.41 29.57 3.89
CA ASP A 280 19.30 29.90 2.76
C ASP A 280 18.56 30.30 1.48
N LEU A 281 17.24 30.15 1.41
CA LEU A 281 16.45 30.55 0.24
C LEU A 281 16.13 32.04 0.28
N GLU A 282 16.64 32.77 -0.71
CA GLU A 282 16.20 34.15 -0.98
C GLU A 282 14.76 34.12 -1.51
N LEU A 283 13.83 34.65 -0.71
CA LEU A 283 12.42 34.76 -1.05
C LEU A 283 12.08 36.24 -1.30
N PRO A 284 11.12 36.55 -2.19
CA PRO A 284 10.70 37.93 -2.43
C PRO A 284 10.30 38.65 -1.14
N GLY A 285 10.58 39.96 -1.04
CA GLY A 285 10.08 40.77 0.07
C GLY A 285 8.55 40.90 0.08
N GLY A 286 8.00 41.37 1.20
CA GLY A 286 6.58 41.67 1.40
C GLY A 286 6.17 41.49 2.86
N ASP A 287 4.92 41.85 3.17
CA ASP A 287 4.37 41.71 4.52
C ASP A 287 4.08 40.22 4.81
N GLU A 288 4.25 39.79 6.06
CA GLU A 288 3.98 38.41 6.49
C GLU A 288 2.50 38.04 6.33
N GLU A 289 1.61 39.03 6.40
CA GLU A 289 0.16 38.90 6.24
C GLU A 289 -0.31 39.12 4.79
N ASP A 290 0.60 39.34 3.84
CA ASP A 290 0.25 39.35 2.43
C ASP A 290 -0.36 38.00 2.03
N LEU A 291 -1.54 38.04 1.42
CA LEU A 291 -2.20 36.84 0.93
C LEU A 291 -1.61 36.44 -0.43
N LEU A 292 -1.24 35.17 -0.55
CA LEU A 292 -0.68 34.56 -1.74
C LEU A 292 -1.61 33.48 -2.30
N THR A 293 -1.86 33.52 -3.60
CA THR A 293 -2.59 32.46 -4.32
C THR A 293 -1.70 31.23 -4.51
N LEU A 294 -2.31 30.08 -4.84
CA LEU A 294 -1.56 28.85 -5.10
C LEU A 294 -0.57 29.01 -6.27
N GLU A 295 -0.91 29.83 -7.27
CA GLU A 295 -0.05 30.12 -8.42
C GLU A 295 1.14 31.00 -8.04
N GLN A 296 0.94 32.00 -7.17
CA GLN A 296 2.04 32.81 -6.65
C GLN A 296 3.01 31.96 -5.80
N ILE A 297 2.49 31.11 -4.92
CA ILE A 297 3.32 30.19 -4.12
C ILE A 297 4.13 29.26 -5.04
N ARG A 298 3.50 28.76 -6.11
CA ARG A 298 4.16 27.96 -7.14
C ARG A 298 5.31 28.71 -7.80
N ALA A 299 5.09 29.97 -8.20
CA ALA A 299 6.11 30.81 -8.82
C ALA A 299 7.30 31.04 -7.87
N ILE A 300 7.01 31.34 -6.60
CA ILE A 300 8.02 31.55 -5.55
C ILE A 300 8.83 30.26 -5.29
N ASP A 301 8.17 29.10 -5.15
CA ASP A 301 8.85 27.80 -4.94
C ASP A 301 9.79 27.45 -6.11
N THR A 302 9.35 27.75 -7.33
CA THR A 302 10.11 27.54 -8.58
C THR A 302 11.35 28.41 -8.62
N ALA A 303 11.18 29.71 -8.39
CA ALA A 303 12.27 30.70 -8.40
C ALA A 303 13.30 30.39 -7.31
N ALA A 304 12.84 30.16 -6.07
CA ALA A 304 13.72 29.90 -4.94
C ALA A 304 14.51 28.59 -5.09
N ARG A 305 13.91 27.53 -5.67
CA ARG A 305 14.56 26.22 -5.76
C ARG A 305 15.31 25.96 -7.07
N GLY A 306 15.17 26.84 -8.07
CA GLY A 306 15.73 26.63 -9.41
C GLY A 306 15.22 25.34 -10.08
N ARG A 307 13.96 24.95 -9.84
CA ARG A 307 13.36 23.71 -10.38
C ARG A 307 12.11 24.04 -11.18
N PRO A 308 11.73 23.22 -12.18
CA PRO A 308 10.48 23.40 -12.90
C PRO A 308 9.28 23.43 -11.96
N ALA A 309 8.37 24.36 -12.22
CA ALA A 309 7.22 24.61 -11.38
C ALA A 309 6.32 23.36 -11.27
N PRO A 310 6.04 22.85 -10.06
CA PRO A 310 5.12 21.72 -9.90
C PRO A 310 3.76 22.08 -10.49
N LYS A 311 3.05 21.14 -11.11
CA LYS A 311 1.70 21.43 -11.66
C LYS A 311 0.75 21.84 -10.53
N ALA A 312 -0.26 22.66 -10.81
CA ALA A 312 -1.27 23.05 -9.83
C ALA A 312 -1.93 21.84 -9.15
N SER A 313 -2.21 20.78 -9.92
CA SER A 313 -2.72 19.51 -9.38
C SER A 313 -1.77 18.83 -8.38
N THR A 314 -0.44 18.98 -8.55
CA THR A 314 0.54 18.47 -7.58
C THR A 314 0.46 19.23 -6.25
N LEU A 315 0.24 20.54 -6.29
CA LEU A 315 0.09 21.35 -5.08
C LEU A 315 -1.23 21.05 -4.37
N GLN A 316 -2.33 20.81 -5.11
CA GLN A 316 -3.59 20.32 -4.53
C GLN A 316 -3.42 18.97 -3.82
N VAL A 317 -2.65 18.04 -4.41
CA VAL A 317 -2.30 16.77 -3.74
C VAL A 317 -1.48 17.02 -2.48
N TYR A 318 -0.55 17.98 -2.48
CA TYR A 318 0.18 18.33 -1.26
C TYR A 318 -0.74 18.91 -0.18
N GLN A 319 -1.75 19.68 -0.55
CA GLN A 319 -2.77 20.17 0.38
C GLN A 319 -3.61 19.02 0.95
N SER A 320 -4.10 18.10 0.11
CA SER A 320 -4.89 16.94 0.56
C SER A 320 -4.10 16.00 1.48
N ASP A 321 -2.81 15.85 1.20
CA ASP A 321 -1.90 14.98 1.97
C ASP A 321 -1.33 15.67 3.22
N GLY A 322 -1.71 16.93 3.50
CA GLY A 322 -1.22 17.71 4.65
C GLY A 322 0.26 18.12 4.55
N ARG A 323 0.85 18.04 3.36
CA ARG A 323 2.23 18.51 3.08
C ARG A 323 2.30 20.00 2.77
N MET A 324 1.15 20.60 2.45
CA MET A 324 0.93 22.04 2.39
C MET A 324 -0.01 22.41 3.54
N PRO A 325 0.26 23.51 4.26
CA PRO A 325 -0.69 24.04 5.23
C PRO A 325 -2.04 24.31 4.57
N ARG A 326 -3.11 24.30 5.38
CA ARG A 326 -4.43 24.72 4.90
C ARG A 326 -4.38 26.20 4.51
N PRO A 327 -5.21 26.65 3.55
CA PRO A 327 -5.36 28.06 3.24
C PRO A 327 -5.72 28.82 4.52
N ASP A 328 -5.09 29.97 4.72
CA ASP A 328 -5.39 30.84 5.84
C ASP A 328 -6.68 31.62 5.59
N ARG A 329 -6.99 31.90 4.31
CA ARG A 329 -8.21 32.56 3.85
C ARG A 329 -8.90 31.71 2.78
N VAL A 330 -10.23 31.65 2.83
CA VAL A 330 -11.05 30.95 1.83
C VAL A 330 -12.24 31.79 1.41
N PRO A 331 -12.75 31.64 0.19
CA PRO A 331 -13.89 32.43 -0.26
C PRO A 331 -15.10 32.28 0.66
N GLY A 332 -15.64 33.40 1.11
CA GLY A 332 -16.79 33.44 2.01
C GLY A 332 -16.47 33.17 3.48
N ASP A 333 -15.21 33.27 3.91
CA ASP A 333 -14.85 33.19 5.33
C ASP A 333 -15.35 34.37 6.18
N GLY A 334 -15.81 35.45 5.55
CA GLY A 334 -16.38 36.63 6.21
C GLY A 334 -15.35 37.61 6.75
N GLU A 335 -14.07 37.38 6.45
CA GLU A 335 -12.96 38.23 6.88
C GLU A 335 -12.55 39.20 5.75
N GLU A 336 -11.88 40.30 6.08
CA GLU A 336 -11.35 41.26 5.09
C GLU A 336 -9.82 41.09 4.90
N PRO A 337 -9.27 41.28 3.67
CA PRO A 337 -9.98 41.49 2.42
C PRO A 337 -10.72 40.21 1.96
N ALA A 338 -11.84 40.36 1.26
CA ALA A 338 -12.54 39.22 0.68
C ALA A 338 -11.67 38.58 -0.41
N VAL A 339 -11.58 37.25 -0.39
CA VAL A 339 -10.82 36.46 -1.37
C VAL A 339 -11.76 35.66 -2.27
N ASP A 340 -11.42 35.53 -3.54
CA ASP A 340 -12.17 34.79 -4.56
C ASP A 340 -11.67 33.35 -4.77
N GLU A 341 -10.45 33.06 -4.30
CA GLU A 341 -9.89 31.72 -4.21
C GLU A 341 -9.19 31.46 -2.87
N PRO A 342 -8.84 30.19 -2.53
CA PRO A 342 -8.08 29.90 -1.33
C PRO A 342 -6.69 30.55 -1.37
N MET A 343 -6.35 31.31 -0.33
CA MET A 343 -5.08 32.03 -0.20
C MET A 343 -4.36 31.70 1.10
N TRP A 344 -3.04 31.88 1.12
CA TRP A 344 -2.20 31.67 2.28
C TRP A 344 -1.48 32.97 2.64
N TYR A 345 -1.34 33.25 3.92
CA TYR A 345 -0.43 34.29 4.37
C TYR A 345 0.99 33.98 3.90
N ARG A 346 1.74 35.02 3.54
CA ARG A 346 3.12 34.90 3.06
C ARG A 346 3.98 34.11 4.03
N SER A 347 3.82 34.33 5.33
CA SER A 347 4.51 33.56 6.38
C SER A 347 4.22 32.05 6.30
N THR A 348 2.94 31.67 6.16
CA THR A 348 2.49 30.28 5.98
C THR A 348 3.05 29.66 4.69
N ALA A 349 2.97 30.38 3.58
CA ALA A 349 3.52 29.97 2.30
C ALA A 349 5.06 29.80 2.35
N TYR A 350 5.76 30.69 3.03
CA TYR A 350 7.23 30.68 3.08
C TYR A 350 7.75 29.52 3.90
N ARG A 351 7.06 29.17 5.00
CA ARG A 351 7.35 27.93 5.73
C ARG A 351 7.26 26.69 4.84
N PHE A 352 6.28 26.65 3.94
CA PHE A 352 6.17 25.58 2.94
C PHE A 352 7.30 25.61 1.91
N VAL A 353 7.64 26.78 1.36
CA VAL A 353 8.73 26.91 0.37
C VAL A 353 10.09 26.56 0.97
N ARG A 354 10.33 26.88 2.24
CA ARG A 354 11.59 26.56 2.95
C ARG A 354 11.71 25.10 3.39
N ARG A 355 10.69 24.25 3.21
CA ARG A 355 10.81 22.84 3.61
C ARG A 355 11.95 22.15 2.83
N PRO A 356 12.77 21.29 3.46
CA PRO A 356 13.74 20.48 2.72
C PRO A 356 13.02 19.68 1.64
N ALA A 357 13.62 19.60 0.45
CA ALA A 357 13.04 18.81 -0.63
C ALA A 357 12.96 17.34 -0.17
N THR A 358 11.76 16.77 -0.09
CA THR A 358 11.56 15.35 0.29
C THR A 358 11.98 14.39 -0.83
N GLY A 359 12.91 14.81 -1.69
CA GLY A 359 13.39 14.07 -2.85
C GLY A 359 14.58 13.20 -2.49
N ARG A 360 14.51 11.93 -2.92
CA ARG A 360 15.64 10.99 -2.95
C ARG A 360 16.90 11.70 -3.49
N PRO A 361 18.07 11.59 -2.84
CA PRO A 361 19.29 12.19 -3.37
C PRO A 361 19.48 11.70 -4.81
N ARG A 362 19.46 12.62 -5.77
CA ARG A 362 19.95 12.34 -7.11
C ARG A 362 21.45 12.13 -6.94
N GLY A 363 21.94 10.94 -7.28
CA GLY A 363 23.36 10.65 -7.29
C GLY A 363 24.09 11.77 -8.03
N SER A 364 24.90 12.53 -7.29
CA SER A 364 25.74 13.58 -7.81
C SER A 364 26.67 12.94 -8.84
N LYS A 365 26.48 13.25 -10.12
CA LYS A 365 27.53 13.06 -11.13
C LYS A 365 28.70 13.93 -10.68
N VAL A 366 29.72 13.29 -10.13
CA VAL A 366 31.02 13.91 -9.90
C VAL A 366 31.53 14.35 -11.28
N ALA A 367 31.79 15.65 -11.42
CA ALA A 367 32.42 16.22 -12.59
C ALA A 367 33.79 15.56 -12.77
N ARG A 368 33.98 14.87 -13.90
CA ARG A 368 35.29 14.41 -14.36
C ARG A 368 36.02 15.66 -14.83
N GLY A 369 37.04 16.06 -14.08
CA GLY A 369 37.94 17.13 -14.47
C GLY A 369 38.65 16.78 -15.78
N GLU A 370 38.62 17.73 -16.70
CA GLU A 370 39.52 17.78 -17.84
C GLU A 370 40.95 17.98 -17.34
N SER A 371 41.83 17.02 -17.61
CA SER A 371 43.26 17.26 -17.68
C SER A 371 43.62 17.40 -19.15
N ARG A 372 43.89 18.64 -19.58
CA ARG A 372 44.60 18.91 -20.84
C ARG A 372 46.06 18.49 -20.66
N GLY A 373 46.51 17.59 -21.53
CA GLY A 373 47.89 17.53 -22.01
C GLY A 373 47.93 18.14 -23.41
#